data_AF-A0A8I1SYJ6-F1
#
_entry.id   AF-A0A8I1SYJ6-F1
#
_cell.length_a   1.000
_cell.length_b   1.000
_cell.length_c   1.000
_cell.angle_alpha   90.00
_cell.angle_beta   90.00
_cell.angle_gamma   90.00
#
_symmetry.space_group_name_H-M   'P 1'
#
loop_
_entity.id
_entity.type
_entity.pdbx_description
1 polymer ?
#
loop_
_entity_poly.entity_id
_entity_poly.type
_entity_poly.pdbx_seq_one_letter_code
_entity_poly.pdbx_strand_id
1 'polypeptide(L)'
;MSAAPRRRTAALLRPHFDRDRLPDPERYYTAELGALRGRGIWRDAECCFHKDTRPSLRVNVETGAFRCMACGASGGDVLAFQMQRYGQTFPDAAKTLGAWIGGRHV
;
A
#
# COMPACT_ATOMS: atom_id res chain seq x y z
N MET A 1 6.78 -10.14 43.39
CA MET A 1 7.62 -10.67 42.30
C MET A 1 7.53 -9.71 41.13
N SER A 2 8.49 -8.78 41.03
CA SER A 2 8.46 -7.69 40.03
C SER A 2 9.31 -8.11 38.83
N ALA A 3 8.65 -8.40 37.70
CA ALA A 3 9.36 -8.68 36.46
C ALA A 3 9.87 -7.36 35.86
N ALA A 4 11.19 -7.21 35.78
CA ALA A 4 11.83 -6.06 35.15
C ALA A 4 11.45 -5.95 33.67
N PRO A 5 11.26 -4.74 33.12
CA PRO A 5 11.05 -4.57 31.68
C PRO A 5 12.29 -5.05 30.94
N ARG A 6 12.11 -5.97 29.98
CA ARG A 6 13.19 -6.46 29.12
C ARG A 6 13.75 -5.28 28.33
N ARG A 7 14.96 -4.85 28.67
CA ARG A 7 15.76 -3.91 27.88
C ARG A 7 15.94 -4.50 26.48
N ARG A 8 15.25 -3.94 25.47
CA ARG A 8 15.59 -4.16 24.06
C ARG A 8 16.87 -3.37 23.77
N THR A 9 17.99 -4.06 23.84
CA THR A 9 19.33 -3.59 23.47
C THR A 9 19.37 -3.21 21.98
N ALA A 10 19.75 -1.96 21.70
CA ALA A 10 20.64 -1.48 20.62
C ALA A 10 20.52 -1.98 19.15
N ALA A 11 19.55 -2.81 18.76
CA ALA A 11 19.29 -3.16 17.34
C ALA A 11 18.50 -2.05 16.59
N LEU A 12 18.31 -0.90 17.24
CA LEU A 12 17.67 0.28 16.70
C LEU A 12 18.63 0.95 15.70
N LEU A 13 18.18 1.15 14.45
CA LEU A 13 18.52 2.24 13.49
C LEU A 13 18.93 1.83 12.06
N ARG A 14 18.98 0.54 11.66
CA ARG A 14 19.16 0.24 10.22
C ARG A 14 17.85 0.51 9.47
N PRO A 15 17.83 1.42 8.48
CA PRO A 15 16.64 1.68 7.68
C PRO A 15 16.25 0.41 6.92
N HIS A 16 15.01 -0.05 7.10
CA HIS A 16 14.49 -1.24 6.43
C HIS A 16 12.99 -1.10 6.17
N PHE A 17 12.52 -1.88 5.21
CA PHE A 17 11.10 -2.02 4.90
C PHE A 17 10.44 -3.00 5.88
N ASP A 18 9.29 -2.62 6.41
CA ASP A 18 8.41 -3.46 7.22
C ASP A 18 7.06 -3.57 6.51
N ARG A 19 6.78 -4.77 5.98
CA ARG A 19 5.55 -5.04 5.21
C ARG A 19 4.30 -4.93 6.07
N ASP A 20 4.39 -5.26 7.36
CA ASP A 20 3.24 -5.27 8.28
C ASP A 20 2.75 -3.83 8.59
N ARG A 21 3.52 -2.83 8.18
CA ARG A 21 3.16 -1.41 8.26
C ARG A 21 2.52 -0.83 7.01
N LEU A 22 2.39 -1.61 5.94
CA LEU A 22 1.60 -1.15 4.79
C LEU A 22 0.17 -0.82 5.24
N PRO A 23 -0.45 0.23 4.67
CA PRO A 23 -1.80 0.60 5.06
C PRO A 23 -2.79 -0.52 4.71
N ASP A 24 -3.88 -0.56 5.48
CA ASP A 24 -5.04 -1.37 5.15
C ASP A 24 -5.49 -1.09 3.69
N PRO A 25 -5.62 -2.12 2.84
CA PRO A 25 -5.88 -1.89 1.43
C PRO A 25 -7.23 -1.24 1.13
N GLU A 26 -8.29 -1.56 1.88
CA GLU A 26 -9.60 -0.93 1.68
C GLU A 26 -9.51 0.58 1.94
N ARG A 27 -8.90 0.95 3.07
CA ARG A 27 -8.69 2.35 3.44
C ARG A 27 -7.80 3.07 2.44
N TYR A 28 -6.70 2.45 2.02
CA TYR A 28 -5.78 3.03 1.03
C TYR A 28 -6.50 3.32 -0.29
N TYR A 29 -7.16 2.32 -0.88
CA TYR A 29 -7.84 2.49 -2.16
C TYR A 29 -9.03 3.43 -2.10
N THR A 30 -9.76 3.48 -0.99
CA THR A 30 -10.86 4.44 -0.83
C THR A 30 -10.35 5.88 -0.85
N ALA A 31 -9.17 6.14 -0.26
CA ALA A 31 -8.55 7.46 -0.30
C ALA A 31 -8.02 7.82 -1.70
N GLU A 32 -7.43 6.86 -2.40
CA GLU A 32 -6.81 7.07 -3.72
C GLU A 32 -7.83 7.15 -4.88
N LEU A 33 -8.90 6.37 -4.80
CA LEU A 33 -9.83 6.11 -5.92
C LEU A 33 -11.26 6.58 -5.62
N GLY A 34 -11.55 6.99 -4.38
CA GLY A 34 -12.90 7.28 -3.93
C GLY A 34 -13.71 6.00 -3.67
N ALA A 35 -15.02 6.03 -3.95
CA ALA A 35 -15.92 4.93 -3.60
C ALA A 35 -15.64 3.66 -4.44
N LEU A 36 -15.31 2.57 -3.74
CA LEU A 36 -15.13 1.24 -4.33
C LEU A 36 -16.48 0.54 -4.54
N ARG A 37 -16.70 -0.06 -5.71
CA ARG A 37 -17.95 -0.72 -6.09
C ARG A 37 -17.86 -2.25 -5.90
N GLY A 38 -18.95 -2.90 -5.49
CA GLY A 38 -19.02 -4.36 -5.28
C GLY A 38 -19.32 -4.74 -3.84
N ARG A 39 -19.28 -6.04 -3.49
CA ARG A 39 -19.52 -6.57 -2.13
C ARG A 39 -18.54 -7.65 -1.66
N GLY A 40 -17.48 -7.96 -2.42
CA GLY A 40 -16.50 -9.01 -2.07
C GLY A 40 -15.09 -8.49 -1.85
N ILE A 41 -14.10 -9.38 -1.73
CA ILE A 41 -12.68 -8.97 -1.57
C ILE A 41 -12.16 -8.22 -2.80
N TRP A 42 -12.69 -8.52 -3.99
CA TRP A 42 -12.41 -7.74 -5.19
C TRP A 42 -13.49 -6.66 -5.37
N ARG A 43 -13.06 -5.41 -5.51
CA ARG A 43 -13.90 -4.25 -5.76
C ARG A 43 -13.47 -3.54 -7.04
N ASP A 44 -14.43 -2.89 -7.68
CA ASP A 44 -14.22 -2.19 -8.94
C ASP A 44 -14.09 -0.68 -8.69
N ALA A 45 -13.21 -0.04 -9.45
CA ALA A 45 -12.96 1.40 -9.44
C ALA A 45 -12.63 1.89 -10.86
N GLU A 46 -12.77 3.20 -11.08
CA GLU A 46 -12.24 3.83 -12.28
C GLU A 46 -10.72 3.78 -12.25
N CYS A 47 -10.11 3.40 -13.36
CA CYS A 47 -8.67 3.23 -13.43
C CYS A 47 -7.96 4.59 -13.45
N CYS A 48 -7.06 4.82 -12.50
CA CYS A 48 -6.23 6.01 -12.44
C CYS A 48 -4.98 5.94 -13.34
N PHE A 49 -4.71 4.80 -13.99
CA PHE A 49 -3.52 4.60 -14.84
C PHE A 49 -3.75 4.96 -16.31
N HIS A 50 -5.00 5.22 -16.70
CA HIS A 50 -5.36 5.75 -18.02
C HIS A 50 -6.61 6.63 -17.87
N LYS A 51 -6.98 7.34 -18.94
CA LYS A 51 -8.25 8.08 -18.94
C LYS A 51 -9.41 7.08 -19.01
N ASP A 52 -9.97 6.77 -17.85
CA ASP A 52 -11.09 5.86 -17.72
C ASP A 52 -12.41 6.62 -17.51
N THR A 53 -13.51 6.02 -17.97
CA THR A 53 -14.88 6.51 -17.77
C THR A 53 -15.84 5.39 -17.36
N ARG A 54 -15.35 4.14 -17.32
CA ARG A 54 -16.12 2.95 -16.92
C ARG A 54 -15.22 2.08 -16.05
N PRO A 55 -15.58 1.80 -14.79
CA PRO A 55 -14.72 1.06 -13.87
C PRO A 55 -14.07 -0.17 -14.50
N SER A 56 -12.77 -0.09 -14.73
CA SER A 56 -11.97 -1.14 -15.37
C SER A 56 -10.85 -1.66 -14.48
N LEU A 57 -10.61 -1.00 -13.35
CA LEU A 57 -9.64 -1.38 -12.33
C LEU A 57 -10.34 -2.22 -11.26
N ARG A 58 -9.81 -3.41 -10.97
CA ARG A 58 -10.19 -4.20 -9.81
C ARG A 58 -9.10 -4.12 -8.76
N VAL A 59 -9.48 -3.92 -7.51
CA VAL A 59 -8.59 -3.93 -6.35
C VAL A 59 -9.03 -5.01 -5.36
N ASN A 60 -8.07 -5.70 -4.76
CA ASN A 60 -8.29 -6.66 -3.70
C ASN A 60 -8.12 -5.94 -2.35
N VAL A 61 -9.20 -5.83 -1.58
CA VAL A 61 -9.21 -5.10 -0.31
C VAL A 61 -8.57 -5.86 0.86
N GLU A 62 -8.20 -7.12 0.67
CA GLU A 62 -7.51 -7.94 1.68
C GLU A 62 -5.99 -7.97 1.42
N THR A 63 -5.58 -8.24 0.17
CA THR A 63 -4.16 -8.38 -0.18
C THR A 63 -3.51 -7.09 -0.69
N GLY A 64 -4.33 -6.15 -1.14
CA GLY A 64 -3.88 -4.94 -1.84
C GLY A 64 -3.54 -5.13 -3.31
N ALA A 65 -3.68 -6.33 -3.87
CA ALA A 65 -3.44 -6.56 -5.29
C ALA A 65 -4.39 -5.74 -6.17
N PHE A 66 -3.96 -5.40 -7.38
CA PHE A 66 -4.81 -4.70 -8.34
C PHE A 66 -4.57 -5.17 -9.77
N ARG A 67 -5.59 -5.06 -10.60
CA ARG A 67 -5.49 -5.26 -12.05
C ARG A 67 -6.53 -4.46 -12.80
N CYS A 68 -6.08 -3.67 -13.77
CA CYS A 68 -6.94 -3.06 -14.77
C CYS A 68 -7.06 -3.99 -15.97
N MET A 69 -8.30 -4.32 -16.33
CA MET A 69 -8.59 -5.21 -17.47
C MET A 69 -8.52 -4.47 -18.83
N ALA A 70 -8.43 -3.13 -18.83
CA ALA A 70 -8.36 -2.31 -20.03
C ALA A 70 -6.92 -1.93 -20.41
N CYS A 71 -6.15 -1.33 -19.49
CA CYS A 71 -4.78 -0.89 -19.76
C CYS A 71 -3.69 -1.87 -19.30
N GLY A 72 -4.07 -2.95 -18.61
CA GLY A 72 -3.13 -3.99 -18.17
C GLY A 72 -2.30 -3.64 -16.93
N ALA A 73 -2.44 -2.43 -16.35
CA ALA A 73 -1.78 -2.07 -15.09
C ALA A 73 -2.13 -3.08 -13.99
N SER A 74 -1.12 -3.55 -13.24
CA SER A 74 -1.31 -4.57 -12.20
C SER A 74 -0.18 -4.58 -11.19
N GLY A 75 -0.47 -5.08 -9.98
CA GLY A 75 0.51 -5.27 -8.91
C GLY A 75 -0.05 -6.12 -7.78
N GLY A 76 0.84 -6.60 -6.91
CA GLY A 76 0.52 -7.58 -5.86
C GLY A 76 0.10 -7.00 -4.51
N ASP A 77 0.30 -5.71 -4.28
CA ASP A 77 -0.04 -5.01 -3.03
C ASP A 77 -0.16 -3.49 -3.25
N VAL A 78 -0.54 -2.78 -2.19
CA VAL A 78 -0.67 -1.31 -2.18
C VAL A 78 0.66 -0.58 -2.44
N LEU A 79 1.80 -1.22 -2.14
CA LEU A 79 3.13 -0.65 -2.42
C LEU A 79 3.40 -0.64 -3.92
N ALA A 80 3.12 -1.74 -4.62
CA ALA A 80 3.22 -1.81 -6.07
C ALA A 80 2.29 -0.78 -6.75
N PHE A 81 1.09 -0.59 -6.21
CA PHE A 81 0.18 0.45 -6.71
C PHE A 81 0.76 1.84 -6.51
N GLN A 82 1.22 2.17 -5.31
CA GLN A 82 1.85 3.46 -4.98
C GLN A 82 3.03 3.76 -5.90
N MET A 83 3.92 2.78 -6.08
CA MET A 83 5.07 2.89 -7.00
C MET A 83 4.61 3.20 -8.43
N GLN A 84 3.65 2.44 -8.96
CA GLN A 84 3.20 2.60 -10.34
C GLN A 84 2.41 3.91 -10.55
N ARG A 85 1.57 4.30 -9.58
CA ARG A 85 0.68 5.46 -9.68
C ARG A 85 1.45 6.78 -9.62
N TYR A 86 2.51 6.81 -8.83
CA TYR A 86 3.28 8.01 -8.53
C TYR A 86 4.70 8.00 -9.11
N GLY A 87 5.08 6.95 -9.85
CA GLY A 87 6.42 6.82 -10.43
C GLY A 87 7.52 6.73 -9.37
N GLN A 88 7.19 6.21 -8.18
CA GLN A 88 8.10 6.18 -7.05
C GLN A 88 8.99 4.93 -7.09
N THR A 89 10.22 5.10 -6.59
CA THR A 89 11.08 3.96 -6.28
C THR A 89 10.52 3.18 -5.08
N PHE A 90 10.93 1.92 -4.91
CA PHE A 90 10.48 1.10 -3.78
C PHE A 90 10.72 1.77 -2.41
N PRO A 91 11.92 2.29 -2.08
CA PRO A 91 12.14 2.95 -0.79
C PRO A 91 11.30 4.20 -0.60
N ASP A 92 11.06 4.99 -1.65
CA ASP A 92 10.28 6.23 -1.53
C ASP A 92 8.79 5.96 -1.38
N ALA A 93 8.26 4.95 -2.08
CA ALA A 93 6.90 4.47 -1.87
C ALA A 93 6.73 3.89 -0.47
N ALA A 94 7.68 3.09 0.01
CA ALA A 94 7.63 2.53 1.36
C ALA A 94 7.66 3.64 2.44
N LYS A 95 8.47 4.68 2.27
CA LYS A 95 8.47 5.85 3.17
C LYS A 95 7.13 6.59 3.11
N THR A 96 6.60 6.82 1.91
CA THR A 96 5.30 7.49 1.71
C THR A 96 4.18 6.75 2.44
N LEU A 97 4.20 5.42 2.40
CA LEU A 97 3.21 4.56 3.05
C LEU A 97 3.50 4.32 4.55
N GLY A 98 4.56 4.91 5.13
CA GLY A 98 4.92 4.70 6.53
C GLY A 98 5.53 3.32 6.85
N ALA A 99 5.82 2.53 5.81
CA ALA A 99 6.36 1.17 5.89
C ALA A 99 7.90 1.12 5.93
N TRP A 100 8.57 2.26 6.05
CA TRP A 100 10.02 2.35 6.18
C TRP A 100 10.44 2.72 7.60
N ILE A 101 11.08 1.78 8.30
CA ILE A 101 11.48 1.90 9.70
C ILE A 101 12.98 2.17 9.82
N GLY A 102 13.34 3.11 10.69
CA GLY A 102 14.73 3.43 10.99
C GLY A 102 15.29 4.51 10.06
N GLY A 103 16.06 5.42 10.64
CA GLY A 103 16.40 6.72 10.02
C GLY A 103 15.45 7.80 10.52
N ARG A 104 15.98 8.99 10.82
CA ARG A 104 15.16 10.16 11.13
C ARG A 104 14.33 10.50 9.89
N HIS A 105 13.00 10.41 10.02
CA HIS A 105 12.09 11.10 9.11
C HIS A 105 12.34 12.59 9.35
N VAL A 106 12.98 13.25 8.37
CA VAL A 106 13.21 14.69 8.39
C VAL A 106 11.99 15.43 7.85
#